data_AF-A0A9P8QE85-F1
#
_entry.id   AF-A0A9P8QE85-F1
#
_cell.length_a   1.000
_cell.length_b   1.000
_cell.length_c   1.000
_cell.angle_alpha   90.00
_cell.angle_beta   90.00
_cell.angle_gamma   90.00
#
_symmetry.space_group_name_H-M   'P 1'
#
loop_
_entity.id
_entity.type
_entity.pdbx_description
1 polymer ?
#
loop_
_entity_poly.entity_id
_entity_poly.type
_entity_poly.pdbx_seq_one_letter_code
_entity_poly.pdbx_strand_id
1 'polypeptide(L)'
;MTAIDTDVNAVKRMFDVNVFGPMQMVHHFHDMLIRAAGTIVNIGSIGGVVPYMYGGEVGTNILKNDVHRKLPEAEFQSHVQRTPKTTSRFEYASRVVSQSLKSSPVPWFWTGSATGIIRFLDMFAWRTIWDFLFYREFNLDKVKEAHLASTKTNT
;
A
#
# COMPACT_ATOMS: atom_id res chain seq x y z
N MET A 1 -5.17 -4.56 -9.53
CA MET A 1 -6.56 -4.26 -9.95
C MET A 1 -6.51 -3.00 -10.78
N THR A 2 -6.99 -3.04 -12.02
CA THR A 2 -7.08 -1.84 -12.85
C THR A 2 -8.34 -1.06 -12.46
N ALA A 3 -8.38 0.24 -12.78
CA ALA A 3 -9.56 1.07 -12.48
C ALA A 3 -10.85 0.54 -13.16
N ILE A 4 -10.73 -0.10 -14.33
CA ILE A 4 -11.86 -0.68 -15.06
C ILE A 4 -12.44 -1.92 -14.39
N ASP A 5 -11.63 -2.64 -13.61
CA ASP A 5 -12.03 -3.90 -12.94
C ASP A 5 -12.47 -3.71 -11.48
N THR A 6 -12.52 -2.46 -11.01
CA THR A 6 -12.72 -2.14 -9.59
C THR A 6 -14.21 -1.99 -9.24
N ASP A 7 -14.68 -2.72 -8.23
CA ASP A 7 -16.02 -2.50 -7.65
C ASP A 7 -16.05 -1.18 -6.86
N VAL A 8 -16.74 -0.18 -7.41
CA VAL A 8 -16.90 1.15 -6.79
C VAL A 8 -17.53 1.06 -5.40
N ASN A 9 -18.44 0.11 -5.16
CA ASN A 9 -19.06 -0.03 -3.84
C ASN A 9 -18.07 -0.59 -2.80
N ALA A 10 -17.17 -1.49 -3.21
CA ALA A 10 -16.07 -1.92 -2.36
C ALA A 10 -15.12 -0.77 -2.02
N VAL A 11 -14.84 0.11 -2.98
CA VAL A 11 -14.02 1.32 -2.74
C VAL A 11 -14.71 2.26 -1.75
N LYS A 12 -16.01 2.53 -1.91
CA LYS A 12 -16.77 3.36 -0.95
C LYS A 12 -16.68 2.81 0.47
N ARG A 13 -16.94 1.51 0.66
CA ARG A 13 -16.80 0.85 1.98
C ARG A 13 -15.38 0.97 2.54
N MET A 14 -14.36 0.86 1.69
CA MET A 14 -12.97 1.07 2.08
C MET A 14 -12.71 2.49 2.59
N PHE A 15 -13.28 3.52 1.95
CA PHE A 15 -13.18 4.91 2.41
C PHE A 15 -13.96 5.15 3.70
N ASP A 16 -15.16 4.59 3.82
CA ASP A 16 -15.98 4.66 5.03
C ASP A 16 -15.22 4.16 6.26
N VAL A 17 -14.51 3.04 6.13
CA VAL A 17 -13.74 2.46 7.24
C VAL A 17 -12.42 3.20 7.46
N ASN A 18 -11.63 3.44 6.42
CA ASN A 18 -10.23 3.85 6.59
C ASN A 18 -10.01 5.37 6.63
N VAL A 19 -10.97 6.15 6.12
CA VAL A 19 -10.89 7.62 6.08
C VAL A 19 -11.94 8.21 7.02
N PHE A 20 -13.21 7.91 6.78
CA PHE A 20 -14.29 8.51 7.54
C PHE A 20 -14.39 7.96 8.97
N GLY A 21 -14.08 6.68 9.19
CA GLY A 21 -14.03 6.07 10.53
C GLY A 21 -13.13 6.84 11.51
N PRO A 22 -11.82 7.01 11.21
CA PRO A 22 -10.93 7.81 12.06
C PRO A 22 -11.40 9.26 12.26
N MET A 23 -11.93 9.90 11.20
CA MET A 23 -12.47 11.27 11.32
C MET A 23 -13.64 11.33 12.32
N GLN A 24 -14.57 10.38 12.25
CA GLN A 24 -15.68 10.27 13.18
C GLN A 24 -15.20 9.97 14.60
N MET A 25 -14.23 9.07 14.77
CA MET A 25 -13.63 8.80 16.09
C MET A 25 -13.06 10.07 16.71
N VAL A 26 -12.23 10.82 15.98
CA VAL A 26 -11.67 12.08 16.49
C VAL A 26 -12.79 13.08 16.79
N HIS A 27 -13.79 13.20 15.91
CA HIS A 27 -14.93 14.09 16.14
C HIS A 27 -15.68 13.79 17.45
N HIS A 28 -15.85 12.53 17.84
CA HIS A 28 -16.56 12.19 19.09
C HIS A 28 -15.67 12.23 20.34
N PHE A 29 -14.38 11.91 20.22
CA PHE A 29 -13.48 11.75 21.36
C PHE A 29 -12.54 12.95 21.61
N HIS A 30 -12.58 13.99 20.77
CA HIS A 30 -11.63 15.12 20.88
C HIS A 30 -11.63 15.80 22.26
N ASP A 31 -12.78 15.97 22.91
CA ASP A 31 -12.83 16.56 24.26
C ASP A 31 -12.04 15.77 25.30
N MET A 32 -12.15 14.44 25.26
CA MET A 32 -11.39 13.55 26.16
C MET A 32 -9.90 13.58 25.83
N LEU A 33 -9.56 13.59 24.54
CA LEU A 33 -8.18 13.65 24.06
C LEU A 33 -7.49 14.96 24.46
N ILE A 34 -8.18 16.10 24.34
CA ILE A 34 -7.67 17.41 24.74
C ILE A 34 -7.43 17.45 26.26
N ARG A 35 -8.40 16.99 27.07
CA ARG A 35 -8.27 16.98 28.53
C ARG A 35 -7.13 16.09 29.02
N ALA A 36 -6.92 14.95 28.36
CA ALA A 36 -5.84 14.03 28.70
C ALA A 36 -4.48 14.42 28.11
N ALA A 37 -4.42 15.48 27.29
CA ALA A 37 -3.28 15.77 26.42
C ALA A 37 -2.80 14.53 25.64
N GLY A 38 -3.77 13.75 25.14
CA GLY A 38 -3.54 12.44 24.52
C GLY A 38 -3.00 12.52 23.09
N THR A 39 -2.42 11.41 22.62
CA THR A 39 -1.83 11.29 21.29
C THR A 39 -2.73 10.49 20.36
N ILE A 40 -3.04 11.03 19.17
CA ILE A 40 -3.67 10.29 18.08
C ILE A 40 -2.57 9.69 17.19
N VAL A 41 -2.64 8.37 16.94
CA VAL A 41 -1.71 7.68 16.03
C VAL A 41 -2.48 7.19 14.81
N ASN A 42 -2.24 7.81 13.66
CA ASN A 42 -2.79 7.36 12.37
C ASN A 42 -1.84 6.36 11.71
N ILE A 43 -2.36 5.18 11.38
CA ILE A 43 -1.57 4.12 10.74
C ILE A 43 -1.70 4.24 9.22
N GLY A 44 -0.57 4.51 8.56
CA GLY A 44 -0.46 4.54 7.10
C GLY A 44 0.30 3.32 6.55
N SER A 45 0.40 3.27 5.22
CA SER A 45 1.18 2.27 4.49
C SER A 45 2.14 2.97 3.52
N ILE A 46 3.28 2.35 3.24
CA ILE A 46 4.19 2.76 2.16
C ILE A 46 3.48 2.81 0.80
N GLY A 47 2.39 2.05 0.62
CA GLY A 47 1.57 2.09 -0.59
C GLY A 47 0.81 3.41 -0.80
N GLY A 48 0.73 4.27 0.22
CA GLY A 48 0.22 5.64 0.08
C GLY A 48 1.29 6.66 -0.34
N VAL A 49 2.56 6.25 -0.36
CA VAL A 49 3.72 7.10 -0.69
C VAL A 49 4.27 6.73 -2.06
N VAL A 50 4.38 5.44 -2.32
CA VAL A 50 4.95 4.88 -3.56
C VAL A 50 3.82 4.49 -4.52
N PRO A 51 3.90 4.84 -5.82
CA PRO A 51 2.88 4.47 -6.80
C PRO A 51 2.89 2.95 -7.01
N TYR A 52 1.97 2.23 -6.37
CA TYR A 52 1.80 0.80 -6.57
C TYR A 52 1.00 0.53 -7.85
N MET A 53 1.69 -0.02 -8.86
CA MET A 53 1.09 -0.41 -10.15
C MET A 53 0.09 -1.57 -10.01
N TYR A 54 0.34 -2.49 -9.07
CA TYR A 54 -0.57 -3.58 -8.73
C TYR A 54 -0.73 -3.66 -7.21
N GLY A 55 -1.86 -3.19 -6.67
CA GLY A 55 -2.20 -3.41 -5.25
C GLY A 55 -2.30 -4.90 -4.86
N GLY A 56 -2.33 -5.81 -5.86
CA GLY A 56 -2.54 -7.27 -5.76
C GLY A 56 -1.48 -8.07 -5.02
N GLU A 57 -0.28 -7.52 -4.84
CA GLU A 57 0.85 -8.29 -4.30
C GLU A 57 0.83 -8.44 -2.79
N VAL A 58 0.11 -7.57 -2.09
CA VAL A 58 -0.03 -7.68 -0.65
C VAL A 58 -1.37 -8.35 -0.42
N GLY A 59 -1.34 -9.54 0.19
CA GLY A 59 -2.51 -10.27 0.71
C GLY A 59 -3.22 -9.46 1.80
N THR A 60 -3.74 -8.30 1.41
CA THR A 60 -4.48 -7.38 2.24
C THR A 60 -5.94 -7.74 2.16
N ASN A 61 -6.68 -7.37 3.20
CA ASN A 61 -8.13 -7.52 3.19
C ASN A 61 -8.82 -6.70 2.10
N ILE A 62 -8.09 -5.79 1.44
CA ILE A 62 -8.56 -4.88 0.39
C ILE A 62 -8.87 -5.66 -0.91
N LEU A 63 -8.16 -6.76 -1.16
CA LEU A 63 -8.23 -7.50 -2.43
C LEU A 63 -8.74 -8.93 -2.29
N LYS A 64 -9.51 -9.22 -1.23
CA LYS A 64 -10.14 -10.54 -1.03
C LYS A 64 -11.01 -10.98 -2.21
N ASN A 65 -11.53 -10.04 -2.98
CA ASN A 65 -12.38 -10.31 -4.13
C ASN A 65 -11.57 -10.69 -5.39
N ASP A 66 -10.24 -10.49 -5.39
CA ASP A 66 -9.36 -10.80 -6.53
C ASP A 66 -8.77 -12.21 -6.48
N VAL A 67 -9.10 -13.01 -5.45
CA VAL A 67 -8.55 -14.37 -5.22
C VAL A 67 -8.79 -15.31 -6.41
N HIS A 68 -9.81 -15.06 -7.22
CA HIS A 68 -10.15 -15.87 -8.39
C HIS A 68 -9.57 -15.35 -9.72
N ARG A 69 -8.93 -14.16 -9.74
CA ARG A 69 -8.37 -13.60 -10.97
C ARG A 69 -7.01 -14.25 -11.26
N LYS A 70 -6.96 -15.06 -12.33
CA LYS A 70 -5.73 -15.70 -12.80
C LYS A 70 -5.27 -14.99 -14.07
N LEU A 71 -4.07 -14.42 -14.05
CA LEU A 71 -3.39 -14.07 -15.29
C LEU A 71 -2.78 -15.34 -15.91
N PRO A 72 -2.82 -15.48 -17.24
CA PRO A 72 -2.41 -16.70 -17.93
C PRO A 72 -0.88 -16.71 -18.11
N GLU A 73 -0.09 -16.90 -17.06
CA GLU A 73 1.36 -17.14 -17.25
C GLU A 73 1.97 -17.83 -16.03
N ALA A 74 2.90 -18.77 -16.27
CA ALA A 74 3.60 -19.49 -15.20
C ALA A 74 4.46 -18.56 -14.32
N GLU A 75 5.03 -17.49 -14.90
CA GLU A 75 5.80 -16.46 -14.20
C GLU A 75 4.92 -15.66 -13.20
N PHE A 76 3.64 -15.45 -13.52
CA PHE A 76 2.72 -14.73 -12.63
C PHE A 76 2.38 -15.58 -11.39
N GLN A 77 2.20 -16.89 -11.55
CA GLN A 77 1.91 -17.78 -10.44
C GLN A 77 3.06 -17.86 -9.45
N SER A 78 4.31 -17.95 -9.93
CA SER A 78 5.49 -17.95 -9.04
C SER A 78 5.66 -16.61 -8.31
N HIS A 79 5.34 -15.50 -8.96
CA HIS A 79 5.38 -14.17 -8.35
C HIS A 79 4.29 -13.95 -7.29
N VAL A 80 3.06 -14.43 -7.52
CA VAL A 80 1.95 -14.34 -6.55
C VAL A 80 2.18 -15.24 -5.33
N GLN A 81 2.77 -16.42 -5.54
CA GLN A 81 3.03 -17.40 -4.47
C GLN A 81 4.29 -17.09 -3.65
N ARG A 82 5.04 -16.02 -3.97
CA ARG A 82 6.26 -15.67 -3.23
C ARG A 82 5.91 -15.31 -1.79
N THR A 83 6.77 -15.72 -0.85
CA THR A 83 6.66 -15.27 0.55
C THR A 83 7.52 -14.02 0.72
N PRO A 84 6.93 -12.81 0.85
CA PRO A 84 7.70 -11.60 1.03
C PRO A 84 8.39 -11.58 2.41
N LYS A 85 9.60 -11.03 2.47
CA LYS A 85 10.28 -10.76 3.74
C LYS A 85 9.57 -9.63 4.48
N THR A 86 8.66 -9.99 5.37
CA THR A 86 7.82 -9.05 6.12
C THR A 86 8.32 -8.86 7.54
N THR A 87 7.93 -7.75 8.16
CA THR A 87 8.12 -7.51 9.59
C THR A 87 7.05 -8.28 10.36
N SER A 88 7.42 -8.92 11.47
CA SER A 88 6.45 -9.58 12.33
C SER A 88 5.41 -8.59 12.86
N ARG A 89 4.14 -8.98 12.92
CA ARG A 89 3.05 -8.13 13.45
C ARG A 89 3.32 -7.66 14.89
N PHE A 90 3.94 -8.52 15.70
CA PHE A 90 4.24 -8.22 17.10
C PHE A 90 5.39 -7.21 17.22
N GLU A 91 6.40 -7.35 16.35
CA GLU A 91 7.50 -6.41 16.27
C GLU A 91 7.04 -5.04 15.79
N TYR A 92 6.19 -5.00 14.75
CA TYR A 92 5.58 -3.77 14.27
C TYR A 92 4.76 -3.07 15.37
N ALA A 93 3.85 -3.80 16.03
CA ALA A 93 3.03 -3.25 17.10
C ALA A 93 3.86 -2.72 18.27
N SER A 94 4.88 -3.48 18.71
CA SER A 94 5.81 -3.06 19.77
C SER A 94 6.51 -1.73 19.43
N ARG A 95 6.97 -1.57 18.18
CA ARG A 95 7.60 -0.33 17.73
C ARG A 95 6.63 0.85 17.67
N VAL A 96 5.39 0.63 17.20
CA VAL A 96 4.36 1.68 17.15
C VAL A 96 3.99 2.14 18.56
N VAL A 97 3.70 1.20 19.47
CA VAL A 97 3.31 1.51 20.85
C VAL A 97 4.44 2.20 21.61
N SER A 98 5.66 1.67 21.51
CA SER A 98 6.82 2.31 22.17
C SER A 98 7.09 3.72 21.65
N GLN A 99 6.80 3.99 20.37
CA GLN A 99 6.93 5.33 19.80
C GLN A 99 5.80 6.26 20.26
N SER A 100 4.56 5.77 20.32
CA SER A 100 3.40 6.59 20.69
C SER A 100 3.39 7.01 22.16
N LEU A 101 4.03 6.23 23.03
CA LEU A 101 4.14 6.50 24.47
C LEU A 101 5.32 7.41 24.84
N LYS A 102 6.12 7.89 23.87
CA LYS A 102 7.19 8.86 24.15
C LYS A 102 6.58 10.20 24.57
N SER A 103 7.27 10.93 25.44
CA SER A 103 6.89 12.30 25.83
C SER A 103 6.87 13.27 24.63
N SER A 104 7.68 13.02 23.61
CA SER A 104 7.68 13.75 22.34
C SER A 104 7.80 12.74 21.19
N PRO A 105 6.65 12.21 20.69
CA PRO A 105 6.66 11.29 19.58
C PRO A 105 6.98 12.03 18.27
N VAL A 106 7.75 11.40 17.39
CA VAL A 106 8.01 11.96 16.05
C VAL A 106 6.70 12.04 15.24
N PRO A 107 6.48 13.12 14.46
CA PRO A 107 5.25 13.27 13.67
C PRO A 107 5.09 12.20 12.58
N TRP A 108 6.19 11.76 11.98
CA TRP A 108 6.21 10.75 10.91
C TRP A 108 7.12 9.59 11.30
N PHE A 109 6.53 8.54 11.86
CA PHE A 109 7.26 7.36 12.28
C PHE A 109 7.28 6.29 11.18
N TRP A 110 8.47 5.96 10.71
CA TRP A 110 8.70 5.01 9.64
C TRP A 110 9.25 3.71 10.23
N THR A 111 8.50 2.61 10.14
CA THR A 111 8.91 1.29 10.63
C THR A 111 8.39 0.17 9.73
N GLY A 112 9.22 -0.85 9.52
CA GLY A 112 8.87 -2.02 8.70
C GLY A 112 9.95 -2.41 7.69
N SER A 113 9.71 -3.52 6.99
CA SER A 113 10.56 -4.00 5.91
C SER A 113 10.59 -2.99 4.75
N ALA A 114 11.75 -2.79 4.14
CA ALA A 114 12.00 -1.82 3.06
C ALA A 114 11.69 -0.35 3.37
N THR A 115 11.24 -0.01 4.59
CA THR A 115 10.78 1.34 4.90
C THR A 115 11.93 2.36 4.90
N GLY A 116 13.13 1.97 5.34
CA GLY A 116 14.30 2.85 5.33
C GLY A 116 14.74 3.27 3.93
N ILE A 117 14.79 2.34 2.98
CA ILE A 117 15.16 2.66 1.59
C ILE A 117 14.07 3.46 0.89
N ILE A 118 12.79 3.13 1.12
CA ILE A 118 11.66 3.90 0.57
C ILE A 118 11.70 5.34 1.08
N ARG A 119 11.90 5.53 2.38
CA ARG A 119 12.02 6.87 2.97
C ARG A 119 13.19 7.65 2.36
N PHE A 120 14.34 7.01 2.16
CA PHE A 120 15.49 7.66 1.53
C PHE A 120 15.17 8.11 0.10
N LEU A 121 14.56 7.24 -0.71
CA LEU A 121 14.17 7.57 -2.08
C LEU A 121 13.10 8.65 -2.13
N ASP A 122 12.09 8.59 -1.26
CA ASP A 122 11.05 9.61 -1.15
C ASP A 122 11.60 10.99 -0.76
N MET A 123 12.62 11.01 0.12
CA MET A 123 13.23 12.26 0.58
C MET A 123 14.21 12.89 -0.43
N PHE A 124 14.92 12.08 -1.23
CA PHE A 124 16.08 12.57 -2.00
C PHE A 124 16.04 12.26 -3.49
N ALA A 125 15.23 11.30 -3.94
CA ALA A 125 15.15 10.96 -5.36
C ALA A 125 14.04 11.76 -6.06
N TRP A 126 14.10 11.80 -7.38
CA TRP A 126 13.00 12.33 -8.19
C TRP A 126 11.80 11.39 -8.15
N ARG A 127 10.57 11.93 -8.17
CA ARG A 127 9.35 11.11 -8.16
C ARG A 127 9.29 10.06 -9.29
N THR A 128 9.91 10.35 -10.43
CA THR A 128 9.97 9.46 -11.60
C THR A 128 10.91 8.26 -11.43
N ILE A 129 11.68 8.18 -10.34
CA ILE A 129 12.53 7.01 -10.08
C ILE A 129 11.71 5.73 -9.96
N TRP A 130 10.50 5.84 -9.40
CA TRP A 130 9.58 4.72 -9.24
C TRP A 130 9.12 4.17 -10.60
N ASP A 131 8.93 5.05 -11.60
CA ASP A 131 8.54 4.63 -12.94
C ASP A 131 9.61 3.72 -13.54
N PHE A 132 10.88 4.11 -13.44
CA PHE A 132 12.00 3.30 -13.92
C PHE A 132 12.12 1.96 -13.17
N LEU A 133 12.04 2.00 -11.83
CA LEU A 133 12.18 0.82 -10.99
C LEU A 133 11.05 -0.19 -11.27
N PHE A 134 9.80 0.26 -11.31
CA PHE A 134 8.66 -0.60 -11.53
C PHE A 134 8.53 -1.06 -12.98
N TYR A 135 8.91 -0.23 -13.95
CA TYR A 135 8.93 -0.64 -15.35
C TYR A 135 9.79 -1.88 -15.57
N ARG A 136 10.97 -1.90 -14.93
CA ARG A 136 11.89 -3.04 -14.96
C ARG A 136 11.41 -4.22 -14.10
N GLU A 137 10.95 -3.96 -12.88
CA GLU A 137 10.48 -5.01 -11.95
C GLU A 137 9.31 -5.81 -12.52
N PHE A 138 8.36 -5.13 -13.18
CA PHE A 138 7.14 -5.74 -13.72
C PHE A 138 7.26 -6.20 -15.18
N ASN A 139 8.46 -6.10 -15.79
CA ASN A 139 8.69 -6.43 -17.20
C ASN A 139 7.65 -5.81 -18.15
N LEU A 140 7.34 -4.52 -17.96
CA LEU A 140 6.28 -3.85 -18.74
C LEU A 140 6.61 -3.77 -20.24
N ASP A 141 7.87 -3.97 -20.62
CA ASP A 141 8.31 -4.21 -21.99
C ASP A 141 7.53 -5.35 -22.65
N LYS A 142 7.42 -6.51 -21.97
CA LYS A 142 6.70 -7.68 -22.48
C LYS A 142 5.22 -7.38 -22.71
N VAL A 143 4.60 -6.62 -21.80
CA VAL A 143 3.18 -6.23 -21.91
C VAL A 143 2.98 -5.31 -23.12
N LYS A 144 3.88 -4.34 -23.32
CA LYS A 144 3.85 -3.44 -24.46
C LYS A 144 3.98 -4.21 -25.77
N GLU A 145 4.93 -5.15 -25.86
CA GLU A 145 5.12 -6.00 -27.03
C GLU A 145 3.89 -6.88 -27.32
N ALA A 146 3.33 -7.52 -26.30
CA ALA A 146 2.13 -8.35 -26.44
C ALA A 146 0.92 -7.53 -26.92
N HIS A 147 0.72 -6.32 -26.39
CA HIS A 147 -0.34 -5.43 -26.83
C HIS A 147 -0.17 -5.05 -28.31
N LEU A 148 1.03 -4.62 -28.71
CA LEU A 148 1.33 -4.26 -30.10
C LEU A 148 1.16 -5.44 -31.07
N ALA A 149 1.48 -6.65 -30.65
CA ALA A 149 1.25 -7.87 -31.43
C ALA A 149 -0.26 -8.12 -31.63
N SER A 150 -1.07 -8.02 -30.57
CA SER A 150 -2.52 -8.23 -30.64
C SER A 150 -3.24 -7.23 -31.55
N THR A 151 -2.79 -5.97 -31.56
CA THR A 151 -3.37 -4.92 -32.40
C THR A 151 -3.09 -5.15 -33.88
N LYS A 152 -1.93 -5.73 -34.23
CA LYS A 152 -1.58 -6.10 -35.61
C LYS A 152 -2.37 -7.31 -36.14
N THR A 153 -2.86 -8.19 -35.27
CA THR A 153 -3.65 -9.37 -35.68
C THR A 153 -5.12 -9.03 -35.95
N ASN A 154 -5.61 -7.90 -35.43
CA ASN A 154 -6.99 -7.43 -35.56
C ASN A 154 -7.21 -6.37 -36.66
N THR A 155 -6.18 -6.08 -37.44
CA THR A 155 -6.20 -5.23 -38.65
C THR A 155 -5.84 -6.04 -39.87
#